data_AF-A0A257P801-F1
#
_entry.id   AF-A0A257P801-F1
#
_cell.length_a   1.000
_cell.length_b   1.000
_cell.length_c   1.000
_cell.angle_alpha   90.00
_cell.angle_beta   90.00
_cell.angle_gamma   90.00
#
_symmetry.space_group_name_H-M   'P 1'
#
loop_
_entity.id
_entity.type
_entity.pdbx_description
1 polymer ?
#
loop_
_entity_poly.entity_id
_entity_poly.type
_entity_poly.pdbx_seq_one_letter_code
_entity_poly.pdbx_strand_id
1 'polypeptide(L)'
;MSILIGSDIFILGFPLGFAITGLLPVWKRGSVATEIDFDVNGLPSFIIDTATREGMSGSPVIARQFGGYTDTNHNVIMGSGPANKFLGVYSGRYVGGIDEAHLGIVWKAAVIDEIIDAPALGSFKTA
;
A
#
# COMPACT_ATOMS: atom_id res chain seq x y z
N MET A 1 -0.15 10.10 11.75
CA MET A 1 -0.89 8.82 11.89
C MET A 1 0.11 7.68 11.96
N SER A 2 0.10 6.96 13.09
CA SER A 2 0.77 5.68 13.29
C SER A 2 -0.02 4.58 12.59
N ILE A 3 0.68 3.62 12.00
CA ILE A 3 0.11 2.51 11.25
C ILE A 3 0.68 1.23 11.85
N LEU A 4 -0.20 0.34 12.28
CA LEU A 4 0.15 -0.92 12.92
C LEU A 4 -0.43 -2.09 12.12
N ILE A 5 -0.02 -3.32 12.46
CA ILE A 5 -0.66 -4.53 11.93
C ILE A 5 -2.18 -4.45 12.11
N GLY A 6 -2.92 -4.89 11.10
CA GLY A 6 -4.38 -4.86 11.08
C GLY A 6 -4.98 -3.48 10.78
N SER A 7 -4.18 -2.43 10.62
CA SER A 7 -4.68 -1.12 10.21
C SER A 7 -5.35 -1.20 8.85
N ASP A 8 -6.52 -0.57 8.73
CA ASP A 8 -7.24 -0.45 7.46
C ASP A 8 -6.47 0.38 6.45
N ILE A 9 -6.42 -0.14 5.23
CA ILE A 9 -5.82 0.52 4.07
C ILE A 9 -6.74 0.44 2.85
N PHE A 10 -6.46 1.30 1.89
CA PHE A 10 -7.19 1.38 0.63
C PHE A 10 -6.20 1.43 -0.53
N ILE A 11 -6.36 0.51 -1.46
CA ILE A 11 -5.63 0.47 -2.73
C ILE A 11 -6.54 1.09 -3.80
N LEU A 12 -6.11 2.20 -4.40
CA LEU A 12 -6.89 2.95 -5.38
C LEU A 12 -6.45 2.54 -6.79
N GLY A 13 -7.11 1.54 -7.36
CA GLY A 13 -6.70 0.94 -8.63
C GLY A 13 -7.84 0.64 -9.60
N PHE A 14 -7.50 -0.02 -10.71
CA PHE A 14 -8.44 -0.35 -11.78
C PHE A 14 -8.48 -1.88 -11.98
N PRO A 15 -9.14 -2.62 -11.08
CA PRO A 15 -9.16 -4.07 -11.14
C PRO A 15 -9.82 -4.53 -12.44
N LEU A 16 -9.10 -5.33 -13.23
CA LEU A 16 -9.54 -5.78 -14.56
C LEU A 16 -9.89 -4.61 -15.50
N GLY A 17 -9.25 -3.45 -15.32
CA GLY A 17 -9.56 -2.23 -16.08
C GLY A 17 -10.86 -1.54 -15.68
N PHE A 18 -11.54 -2.00 -14.61
CA PHE A 18 -12.78 -1.39 -14.17
C PHE A 18 -12.54 0.01 -13.59
N ALA A 19 -13.22 0.99 -14.16
CA ALA A 19 -13.19 2.40 -13.74
C ALA A 19 -14.62 2.90 -13.52
N ILE A 20 -14.86 3.58 -12.39
CA ILE A 20 -16.11 4.30 -12.18
C ILE A 20 -16.09 5.51 -13.13
N THR A 21 -17.14 5.63 -13.94
CA THR A 21 -17.27 6.69 -14.97
C THR A 21 -16.05 6.83 -15.90
N GLY A 22 -15.29 5.76 -16.11
CA GLY A 22 -14.11 5.74 -17.01
C GLY A 22 -12.86 6.47 -16.49
N LEU A 23 -12.91 7.12 -15.33
CA LEU A 23 -11.83 7.99 -14.84
C LEU A 23 -11.45 7.72 -13.38
N LEU A 24 -12.36 7.17 -12.58
CA LEU A 24 -12.16 7.04 -11.14
C LEU A 24 -11.75 5.60 -10.76
N PRO A 25 -10.74 5.44 -9.90
CA PRO A 25 -10.31 4.13 -9.45
C PRO A 25 -11.34 3.51 -8.48
N VAL A 26 -11.28 2.19 -8.35
CA VAL A 26 -11.92 1.46 -7.27
C VAL A 26 -11.09 1.64 -6.00
N TRP A 27 -11.77 2.00 -4.93
CA TRP A 27 -11.19 2.03 -3.59
C TRP A 27 -11.33 0.65 -2.96
N LYS A 28 -10.31 -0.17 -3.12
CA LYS A 28 -10.32 -1.52 -2.59
C LYS A 28 -9.77 -1.54 -1.18
N ARG A 29 -10.55 -2.01 -0.21
CA ARG A 29 -10.10 -2.15 1.18
C ARG A 29 -9.16 -3.35 1.34
N GLY A 30 -8.22 -3.21 2.28
CA GLY A 30 -7.36 -4.27 2.79
C GLY A 30 -6.86 -3.91 4.19
N SER A 31 -5.96 -4.72 4.71
CA SER A 31 -5.29 -4.45 5.98
C SER A 31 -3.79 -4.69 5.89
N VAL A 32 -3.02 -4.05 6.78
CA VAL A 32 -1.59 -4.36 6.96
C VAL A 32 -1.46 -5.77 7.55
N ALA A 33 -0.74 -6.65 6.87
CA ALA A 33 -0.62 -8.07 7.25
C ALA A 33 0.69 -8.40 7.98
N THR A 34 1.71 -7.54 7.89
CA THR A 34 3.02 -7.73 8.52
C THR A 34 3.48 -6.46 9.22
N GLU A 35 4.47 -6.58 10.11
CA GLU A 35 5.09 -5.42 10.75
C GLU A 35 5.64 -4.44 9.71
N ILE A 36 5.07 -3.22 9.65
CA ILE A 36 5.37 -2.25 8.59
C ILE A 36 6.79 -1.66 8.71
N ASP A 37 7.37 -1.71 9.90
CA ASP A 37 8.71 -1.18 10.18
C ASP A 37 9.82 -2.11 9.70
N PHE A 38 9.49 -3.37 9.37
CA PHE A 38 10.44 -4.34 8.86
C PHE A 38 10.34 -4.49 7.35
N ASP A 39 11.46 -4.75 6.71
CA ASP A 39 11.56 -4.94 5.26
C ASP A 39 11.36 -6.40 4.89
N VAL A 40 10.51 -6.65 3.89
CA VAL A 40 10.29 -8.01 3.37
C VAL A 40 11.50 -8.42 2.53
N ASN A 41 12.19 -9.48 2.94
CA ASN A 41 13.37 -10.02 2.26
C ASN A 41 14.47 -8.98 2.01
N GLY A 42 14.63 -8.01 2.92
CA GLY A 42 15.60 -6.92 2.78
C GLY A 42 15.25 -5.88 1.71
N LEU A 43 14.02 -5.93 1.20
CA LEU A 43 13.49 -4.95 0.27
C LEU A 43 12.51 -4.03 0.99
N PRO A 44 12.56 -2.70 0.75
CA PRO A 44 11.76 -1.70 1.46
C PRO A 44 10.27 -1.75 1.09
N SER A 45 9.61 -2.80 1.58
CA SER A 45 8.24 -3.18 1.27
C SER A 45 7.59 -3.87 2.46
N PHE A 46 6.26 -3.96 2.45
CA PHE A 46 5.47 -4.64 3.47
C PHE A 46 4.31 -5.41 2.81
N ILE A 47 3.73 -6.36 3.55
CA ILE A 47 2.65 -7.21 3.07
C ILE A 47 1.29 -6.70 3.55
N ILE A 48 0.31 -6.84 2.68
CA ILE A 48 -1.09 -6.50 2.93
C ILE A 48 -2.00 -7.69 2.66
N ASP A 49 -3.11 -7.79 3.38
CA ASP A 49 -4.16 -8.76 3.12
C ASP A 49 -5.29 -8.10 2.32
N THR A 50 -5.46 -8.53 1.07
CA THR A 50 -6.54 -8.09 0.20
C THR A 50 -6.66 -8.93 -1.08
N ALA A 51 -7.89 -9.25 -1.46
CA ALA A 51 -8.18 -10.03 -2.67
C ALA A 51 -7.99 -9.21 -3.97
N THR A 52 -6.76 -8.96 -4.37
CA THR A 52 -6.38 -8.15 -5.55
C THR A 52 -6.49 -8.91 -6.88
N ARG A 53 -6.52 -8.15 -7.99
CA ARG A 53 -6.63 -8.66 -9.36
C ARG A 53 -5.68 -7.90 -10.27
N GLU A 54 -5.50 -8.39 -11.49
CA GLU A 54 -4.79 -7.67 -12.55
C GLU A 54 -5.34 -6.24 -12.72
N GLY A 55 -4.48 -5.30 -13.10
CA GLY A 55 -4.82 -3.87 -13.17
C GLY A 55 -4.73 -3.12 -11.83
N MET A 56 -4.43 -3.81 -10.73
CA MET A 56 -4.15 -3.16 -9.44
C MET A 56 -2.68 -2.74 -9.28
N SER A 57 -1.73 -3.39 -9.96
CA SER A 57 -0.29 -3.04 -9.87
C SER A 57 -0.05 -1.58 -10.27
N GLY A 58 0.80 -0.88 -9.51
CA GLY A 58 1.07 0.56 -9.66
C GLY A 58 0.11 1.47 -8.88
N SER A 59 -0.91 0.91 -8.22
CA SER A 59 -1.90 1.71 -7.50
C SER A 59 -1.35 2.30 -6.20
N PRO A 60 -1.70 3.56 -5.85
CA PRO A 60 -1.37 4.13 -4.56
C PRO A 60 -2.14 3.43 -3.43
N VAL A 61 -1.45 3.27 -2.31
CA VAL A 61 -2.00 2.69 -1.08
C VAL A 61 -2.03 3.77 -0.01
N ILE A 62 -3.20 3.97 0.59
CA ILE A 62 -3.40 4.92 1.67
C ILE A 62 -4.01 4.25 2.90
N ALA A 63 -3.64 4.74 4.08
CA ALA A 63 -4.47 4.57 5.26
C ALA A 63 -5.45 5.75 5.35
N ARG A 64 -6.68 5.47 5.77
CA ARG A 64 -7.72 6.48 6.00
C ARG A 64 -8.44 6.19 7.31
N GLN A 65 -8.46 7.16 8.23
CA GLN A 65 -9.16 7.07 9.50
C GLN A 65 -10.13 8.26 9.67
N PHE A 66 -11.21 8.05 10.41
CA PHE A 66 -12.24 9.06 10.69
C PHE A 66 -12.39 9.27 12.20
N GLY A 67 -12.69 10.49 12.62
CA GLY A 67 -12.96 10.82 14.03
C GLY A 67 -11.70 11.02 14.90
N GLY A 68 -10.57 10.44 14.51
CA GLY A 68 -9.27 10.66 15.15
C GLY A 68 -8.25 9.58 14.77
N TYR A 69 -6.99 9.81 15.13
CA TYR A 69 -5.90 8.85 14.96
C TYR A 69 -4.81 9.05 16.01
N THR A 70 -4.01 8.01 16.26
CA THR A 70 -2.79 8.11 17.09
C THR A 70 -1.61 8.49 16.21
N ASP A 71 -0.77 9.45 16.61
CA ASP A 71 0.48 9.76 15.91
C ASP A 71 1.63 8.82 16.32
N THR A 72 2.83 9.03 15.77
CA THR A 72 4.01 8.21 16.07
C THR A 72 4.56 8.44 17.49
N ASN A 73 4.15 9.52 18.15
CA ASN A 73 4.54 9.88 19.52
C ASN A 73 3.47 9.45 20.54
N HIS A 74 2.52 8.61 20.13
CA HIS A 74 1.40 8.14 20.94
C HIS A 74 0.41 9.24 21.37
N ASN A 75 0.41 10.40 20.71
CA ASN A 75 -0.62 11.41 20.94
C ASN A 75 -1.90 11.04 20.20
N VAL A 76 -3.05 11.32 20.81
CA VAL A 76 -4.36 11.19 20.16
C VAL A 76 -4.71 12.50 19.48
N ILE A 77 -4.88 12.46 18.16
CA ILE A 77 -5.30 13.59 17.35
C ILE A 77 -6.77 13.40 16.97
N MET A 78 -7.63 14.31 17.39
CA MET A 78 -9.06 14.29 17.06
C MET A 78 -9.34 15.24 15.89
N GLY A 79 -10.22 14.84 14.98
CA GLY A 79 -10.58 15.64 13.81
C GLY A 79 -11.94 15.25 13.25
N SER A 80 -12.65 16.23 12.69
CA SER A 80 -13.98 16.04 12.11
C SER A 80 -13.97 15.43 10.71
N GLY A 81 -12.82 15.47 10.01
CA GLY A 81 -12.64 14.95 8.65
C GLY A 81 -11.76 13.69 8.58
N PRO A 82 -11.68 13.04 7.41
CA PRO A 82 -10.81 11.90 7.20
C PRO A 82 -9.33 12.32 7.27
N ALA A 83 -8.55 11.64 8.10
CA ALA A 83 -7.11 11.70 8.05
C ALA A 83 -6.59 10.65 7.06
N ASN A 84 -5.78 11.08 6.10
CA ASN A 84 -5.19 10.19 5.09
C ASN A 84 -3.67 10.17 5.25
N LYS A 85 -3.06 8.99 5.09
CA LYS A 85 -1.60 8.83 5.01
C LYS A 85 -1.28 7.96 3.81
N PHE A 86 -0.43 8.47 2.93
CA PHE A 86 0.14 7.67 1.85
C PHE A 86 1.15 6.68 2.43
N LEU A 87 1.00 5.41 2.06
CA LEU A 87 1.85 4.32 2.56
C LEU A 87 2.82 3.82 1.50
N GLY A 88 2.47 3.94 0.23
CA GLY A 88 3.28 3.39 -0.84
C GLY A 88 2.53 3.01 -2.10
N VAL A 89 3.18 2.20 -2.93
CA VAL A 89 2.64 1.72 -4.21
C VAL A 89 2.52 0.21 -4.20
N TYR A 90 1.33 -0.29 -4.51
CA TYR A 90 1.06 -1.71 -4.63
C TYR A 90 1.74 -2.29 -5.89
N SER A 91 2.48 -3.40 -5.75
CA SER A 91 3.26 -3.99 -6.85
C SER A 91 2.62 -5.24 -7.44
N GLY A 92 1.93 -6.05 -6.63
CA GLY A 92 1.44 -7.35 -7.06
C GLY A 92 1.23 -8.31 -5.88
N ARG A 93 1.06 -9.58 -6.20
CA ARG A 93 0.88 -10.67 -5.22
C ARG A 93 2.19 -11.39 -4.98
N TYR A 94 2.33 -11.98 -3.80
CA TYR A 94 3.50 -12.77 -3.46
C TYR A 94 3.42 -14.15 -4.14
N VAL A 95 4.29 -14.39 -5.13
CA VAL A 95 4.33 -15.64 -5.91
C VAL A 95 5.01 -16.75 -5.10
N GLY A 96 4.40 -17.94 -5.04
CA GLY A 96 5.00 -19.12 -4.39
C GLY A 96 4.07 -19.97 -3.52
N GLY A 97 2.81 -20.15 -3.93
CA GLY A 97 1.80 -20.92 -3.18
C GLY A 97 0.94 -20.08 -2.22
N ILE A 98 1.24 -18.78 -2.10
CA ILE A 98 0.55 -17.79 -1.28
C ILE A 98 -0.38 -16.90 -2.14
N ASP A 99 -0.40 -17.07 -3.46
CA ASP A 99 -1.32 -16.37 -4.36
C ASP A 99 -2.80 -16.64 -4.01
N GLU A 100 -3.09 -17.80 -3.41
CA GLU A 100 -4.41 -18.13 -2.83
C GLU A 100 -4.68 -17.43 -1.49
N ALA A 101 -3.64 -17.03 -0.75
CA ALA A 101 -3.78 -16.38 0.54
C ALA A 101 -4.09 -14.88 0.44
N HIS A 102 -4.24 -14.35 -0.79
CA HIS A 102 -4.59 -12.95 -1.04
C HIS A 102 -3.60 -11.94 -0.43
N LEU A 103 -2.31 -12.31 -0.38
CA LEU A 103 -1.26 -11.42 0.10
C LEU A 103 -0.68 -10.54 -1.02
N GLY A 104 -0.71 -9.23 -0.78
CA GLY A 104 -0.18 -8.20 -1.65
C GLY A 104 1.12 -7.60 -1.14
N ILE A 105 1.96 -7.13 -2.06
CA ILE A 105 3.20 -6.41 -1.74
C ILE A 105 3.01 -4.92 -2.00
N VAL A 106 3.42 -4.08 -1.05
CA VAL A 106 3.43 -2.63 -1.17
C VAL A 106 4.86 -2.12 -0.94
N TRP A 107 5.39 -1.38 -1.91
CA TRP A 107 6.65 -0.64 -1.77
C TRP A 107 6.42 0.57 -0.87
N LYS A 108 7.24 0.73 0.16
CA LYS A 108 7.09 1.82 1.14
C LYS A 108 7.27 3.18 0.45
N ALA A 109 6.50 4.17 0.91
CA ALA A 109 6.57 5.54 0.36
C ALA A 109 7.99 6.12 0.38
N ALA A 110 8.79 5.82 1.42
CA ALA A 110 10.17 6.30 1.54
C ALA A 110 11.06 5.96 0.33
N VAL A 111 10.82 4.80 -0.30
CA VAL A 111 11.58 4.35 -1.49
C VAL A 111 11.30 5.23 -2.70
N ILE A 112 10.09 5.77 -2.79
CA ILE A 112 9.69 6.61 -3.91
C ILE A 112 10.48 7.92 -3.85
N ASP A 113 10.61 8.50 -2.66
CA ASP A 113 11.41 9.70 -2.43
C ASP A 113 12.88 9.42 -2.77
N GLU A 114 13.44 8.29 -2.30
CA GLU A 114 14.82 7.89 -2.64
C GLU A 114 15.05 7.75 -4.15
N ILE A 115 14.12 7.14 -4.88
CA ILE A 115 14.22 6.97 -6.34
C ILE A 115 14.11 8.31 -7.06
N ILE A 116 13.25 9.23 -6.59
CA ILE A 116 13.07 10.54 -7.18
C ILE A 116 14.31 11.42 -6.95
N ASP A 117 14.86 11.39 -5.74
CA ASP A 117 16.00 12.21 -5.34
C ASP A 117 17.33 11.70 -5.92
N ALA A 118 17.46 10.38 -6.07
CA ALA A 118 18.67 9.73 -6.58
C ALA A 118 18.34 8.63 -7.61
N PRO A 119 17.87 9.01 -8.81
CA PRO A 119 17.48 8.03 -9.83
C PRO A 119 18.70 7.23 -10.30
N ALA A 120 18.60 5.90 -10.21
CA ALA A 120 19.55 4.98 -10.79
C ALA A 120 18.88 4.15 -11.89
N LEU A 121 19.61 3.89 -12.98
CA LEU A 121 19.15 2.97 -14.02
C LEU A 121 19.06 1.55 -13.43
N GLY A 122 17.85 1.02 -13.37
CA GLY A 122 17.63 -0.37 -12.98
C GLY A 122 18.27 -1.33 -13.99
N SER A 123 18.94 -2.36 -13.49
CA SER A 123 19.60 -3.39 -14.31
C SER A 123 18.64 -4.54 -14.65
N PHE A 124 17.37 -4.24 -14.96
CA PHE A 124 16.37 -5.26 -15.24
C PHE A 124 16.80 -6.11 -16.44
N LYS A 125 17.15 -7.37 -16.18
CA LYS A 125 17.38 -8.37 -17.21
C LYS A 125 16.08 -9.15 -17.37
N THR A 126 15.45 -9.06 -18.53
CA THR A 126 14.40 -9.99 -18.93
C THR A 126 14.96 -11.41 -18.88
N ALA A 127 14.28 -12.29 -18.14
CA ALA A 127 14.54 -13.72 -18.14
C ALA A 127 14.24 -14.34 -19.51
#